data_AF-A0A379PNV4-F1
#
_entry.id   AF-A0A379PNV4-F1
#
_cell.length_a   1.000
_cell.length_b   1.000
_cell.length_c   1.000
_cell.angle_alpha   90.00
_cell.angle_beta   90.00
_cell.angle_gamma   90.00
#
_symmetry.space_group_name_H-M   'P 1'
#
loop_
_entity.id
_entity.type
_entity.pdbx_description
1 polymer ?
#
loop_
_entity_poly.entity_id
_entity_poly.type
_entity_poly.pdbx_seq_one_letter_code
_entity_poly.pdbx_strand_id
1 'polypeptide(L)'
;MATPPGHVADESVDLAACIGATWIGNGVAGTAELLARSLGPGGRMLIGEPYWRVTPSDEETAAACHATGVADFLPLPGRSSSSGNSGMTSWR
;
A
#
# COMPACT_ATOMS: atom_id res chain seq x y z
N MET A 1 -8.97 -12.27 -12.14
CA MET A 1 -8.64 -12.85 -10.82
C MET A 1 -9.66 -12.29 -9.84
N ALA A 2 -10.40 -13.14 -9.11
CA ALA A 2 -11.42 -12.67 -8.18
C ALA A 2 -10.75 -12.07 -6.94
N THR A 3 -11.15 -10.87 -6.52
CA THR A 3 -10.70 -10.27 -5.26
C THR A 3 -11.12 -11.21 -4.12
N PRO A 4 -10.20 -11.68 -3.25
CA PRO A 4 -10.61 -12.46 -2.09
C PRO A 4 -11.60 -11.66 -1.25
N PRO A 5 -12.60 -12.30 -0.61
CA PRO A 5 -13.50 -11.59 0.28
C PRO A 5 -12.67 -10.94 1.39
N GLY A 6 -12.61 -9.61 1.38
CA GLY A 6 -11.81 -8.86 2.34
C GLY A 6 -12.34 -9.07 3.75
N HIS A 7 -11.46 -9.50 4.66
CA HIS A 7 -11.80 -9.68 6.07
C HIS A 7 -12.06 -8.32 6.74
N VAL A 8 -13.10 -8.27 7.57
CA VAL A 8 -13.40 -7.16 8.48
C VAL A 8 -13.38 -7.74 9.88
N ALA A 9 -12.70 -7.04 10.80
CA ALA A 9 -12.65 -7.45 12.19
C ALA A 9 -14.03 -7.34 12.84
N ASP A 10 -14.38 -8.31 13.69
CA ASP A 10 -15.68 -8.31 14.40
C ASP A 10 -15.78 -7.13 15.39
N GLU A 11 -14.64 -6.70 15.94
CA GLU A 11 -14.52 -5.50 16.77
C GLU A 11 -13.60 -4.48 16.09
N SER A 12 -13.88 -3.19 16.29
CA SER A 12 -13.04 -2.12 15.77
C SER A 12 -11.64 -2.16 16.37
N VAL A 13 -10.62 -1.90 15.54
CA VAL A 13 -9.21 -1.88 15.94
C VAL A 13 -8.65 -0.46 15.98
N ASP A 14 -7.67 -0.23 16.84
CA ASP A 14 -6.91 1.03 16.91
C ASP A 14 -5.83 1.14 15.82
N LEU A 15 -5.38 0.00 15.29
CA LEU A 15 -4.37 -0.08 14.24
C LEU A 15 -4.73 -1.18 13.23
N ALA A 16 -4.86 -0.80 11.97
CA ALA A 16 -5.03 -1.71 10.85
C ALA A 16 -3.79 -1.65 9.95
N ALA A 17 -3.20 -2.80 9.64
CA ALA A 17 -1.95 -2.87 8.89
C ALA A 17 -2.04 -3.81 7.69
N CYS A 18 -1.42 -3.41 6.58
CA CYS A 18 -1.14 -4.26 5.43
C CYS A 18 0.32 -4.09 5.04
N ILE A 19 1.11 -5.15 5.13
CA ILE A 19 2.57 -5.11 4.89
C ILE A 19 2.89 -6.01 3.71
N GLY A 20 3.23 -5.38 2.59
CA GLY A 20 3.56 -6.07 1.34
C GLY A 20 2.47 -7.02 0.90
N ALA A 21 1.20 -6.64 1.06
CA ALA A 21 0.03 -7.48 0.77
C ALA A 21 -1.15 -6.72 0.14
N THR A 22 -0.89 -5.57 -0.50
CA THR A 22 -1.95 -4.71 -1.05
C THR A 22 -2.73 -5.31 -2.21
N TRP A 23 -2.30 -6.45 -2.74
CA TRP A 23 -3.09 -7.22 -3.71
C TRP A 23 -4.45 -7.67 -3.16
N ILE A 24 -4.62 -7.75 -1.83
CA ILE A 24 -5.92 -8.09 -1.21
C ILE A 24 -7.01 -7.05 -1.50
N GLY A 25 -6.60 -5.81 -1.79
CA GLY A 25 -7.47 -4.69 -2.12
C GLY A 25 -7.17 -4.08 -3.49
N ASN A 26 -6.58 -4.85 -4.41
CA ASN A 26 -6.21 -4.36 -5.76
C ASN A 26 -5.30 -3.12 -5.74
N GLY A 27 -4.31 -3.10 -4.84
CA GLY A 27 -3.35 -2.02 -4.67
C GLY A 27 -3.61 -1.19 -3.42
N VAL A 28 -2.82 -0.12 -3.25
CA VAL A 28 -2.82 0.71 -2.03
C VAL A 28 -4.18 1.31 -1.73
N ALA A 29 -4.85 1.89 -2.72
CA ALA A 29 -6.12 2.59 -2.54
C ALA A 29 -7.23 1.66 -2.04
N GLY A 30 -7.48 0.54 -2.75
CA GLY A 30 -8.53 -0.39 -2.33
C GLY A 30 -8.14 -1.18 -1.07
N THR A 31 -6.85 -1.34 -0.77
CA THR A 31 -6.42 -1.88 0.53
C THR A 31 -6.71 -0.90 1.66
N ALA A 32 -6.50 0.40 1.45
CA ALA A 32 -6.86 1.41 2.44
C ALA A 32 -8.38 1.40 2.70
N GLU A 33 -9.20 1.33 1.66
CA GLU A 33 -10.66 1.17 1.79
C GLU A 33 -11.03 -0.10 2.56
N LEU A 34 -10.36 -1.22 2.30
CA LEU A 34 -10.58 -2.46 3.02
C LEU A 34 -10.23 -2.33 4.52
N LEU A 35 -9.05 -1.81 4.84
CA LEU A 35 -8.58 -1.64 6.22
C LEU A 35 -9.46 -0.64 7.01
N ALA A 36 -9.96 0.41 6.34
CA ALA A 36 -10.81 1.42 6.96
C ALA A 36 -12.10 0.83 7.56
N ARG A 37 -12.60 -0.30 7.04
CA ARG A 37 -13.81 -0.98 7.53
C ARG A 37 -13.64 -1.58 8.93
N SER A 38 -12.40 -1.84 9.35
CA SER A 38 -12.09 -2.40 10.67
C SER A 38 -11.64 -1.34 11.68
N LEU A 39 -11.37 -0.10 11.25
CA LEU A 39 -10.81 0.93 12.12
C LEU A 39 -11.87 1.61 12.99
N GLY A 40 -11.57 1.76 14.27
CA GLY A 40 -12.35 2.59 15.17
C GLY A 40 -12.12 4.10 14.93
N PRO A 41 -12.98 4.98 15.48
CA PRO A 41 -12.75 6.43 15.44
C PRO A 41 -11.39 6.81 16.02
N GLY A 42 -10.58 7.54 15.25
CA GLY A 42 -9.22 7.94 15.66
C GLY A 42 -8.16 6.84 15.49
N GLY A 43 -8.53 5.66 14.99
CA GLY A 43 -7.62 4.57 14.65
C GLY A 43 -6.63 4.95 13.55
N ARG A 44 -5.52 4.21 13.49
CA ARG A 44 -4.40 4.47 12.57
C ARG A 44 -4.27 3.36 11.54
N MET A 45 -3.80 3.73 10.36
CA MET A 45 -3.53 2.80 9.28
C MET A 45 -2.04 2.76 8.97
N LEU A 46 -1.51 1.55 8.74
CA LEU A 46 -0.15 1.33 8.27
C LEU A 46 -0.17 0.50 6.98
N ILE A 47 0.35 1.07 5.89
CA ILE A 47 0.53 0.33 4.63
C ILE A 47 2.01 0.33 4.26
N GLY A 48 2.61 -0.86 4.21
CA GLY A 48 3.99 -1.08 3.84
C GLY A 48 4.12 -1.54 2.41
N GLU A 49 4.47 -0.66 1.48
CA GLU A 49 4.76 -0.99 0.08
C GLU A 49 6.24 -0.81 -0.28
N PRO A 50 6.75 -1.55 -1.28
CA PRO A 50 8.04 -1.27 -1.90
C PRO A 50 8.10 0.13 -2.54
N TYR A 51 9.32 0.64 -2.69
CA TYR A 51 9.65 1.86 -3.43
C TYR A 51 11.05 1.74 -4.02
N TRP A 52 11.36 2.54 -5.03
CA TRP A 52 12.74 2.63 -5.53
C TRP A 52 13.57 3.53 -4.64
N ARG A 53 14.52 2.93 -3.89
CA ARG A 53 15.56 3.71 -3.21
C ARG A 53 16.49 4.39 -4.22
N VAL A 54 16.79 3.68 -5.29
CA VAL A 54 17.45 4.16 -6.51
C VAL A 54 16.65 3.58 -7.67
N THR A 55 16.22 4.40 -8.62
CA THR A 55 15.46 3.93 -9.79
C THR A 55 16.38 3.02 -10.63
N PRO A 56 15.97 1.78 -10.96
CA PRO A 56 16.72 0.92 -11.85
C PRO A 56 16.94 1.58 -13.21
N SER A 57 18.10 1.32 -13.83
CA SER A 57 18.44 1.85 -15.16
C SER A 57 17.71 1.12 -16.30
N ASP A 58 17.25 -0.10 -16.05
CA ASP A 58 16.70 -1.02 -17.05
C ASP A 58 15.73 -2.03 -16.40
N GLU A 59 14.96 -2.70 -17.26
CA GLU A 59 13.94 -3.67 -16.85
C GLU A 59 14.54 -4.95 -16.27
N GLU A 60 15.76 -5.35 -16.69
CA GLU A 60 16.44 -6.52 -16.14
C GLU A 60 16.78 -6.30 -14.66
N THR A 61 17.28 -5.11 -14.33
CA THR A 61 17.55 -4.71 -12.94
C THR A 61 16.26 -4.63 -12.13
N ALA A 62 15.16 -4.12 -12.71
CA ALA A 62 13.85 -4.10 -12.03
C ALA A 62 13.32 -5.53 -11.76
N ALA A 63 13.43 -6.43 -12.74
CA ALA A 63 13.06 -7.83 -12.59
C ALA A 63 13.91 -8.56 -11.54
N ALA A 64 15.22 -8.26 -11.46
CA ALA A 64 16.09 -8.76 -10.40
C ALA A 64 15.69 -8.27 -8.99
N CYS A 65 14.92 -7.17 -8.90
CA CYS A 65 14.31 -6.69 -7.66
C CYS A 65 12.90 -7.29 -7.39
N HIS A 66 12.47 -8.29 -8.15
CA HIS A 66 11.13 -8.89 -8.09
C HIS A 66 9.98 -7.95 -8.47
N ALA A 67 10.26 -6.88 -9.23
CA ALA A 67 9.22 -6.11 -9.91
C ALA A 67 8.89 -6.75 -11.27
N THR A 68 7.72 -6.42 -11.80
CA THR A 68 7.36 -6.70 -13.21
C THR A 68 7.92 -5.66 -14.17
N GLY A 69 8.28 -4.48 -13.67
CA GLY A 69 9.08 -3.48 -14.38
C GLY A 69 9.41 -2.24 -13.56
N VAL A 70 10.17 -1.31 -14.15
CA VAL A 70 10.58 -0.04 -13.51
C VAL A 70 9.35 0.79 -13.06
N ALA A 71 8.25 0.70 -13.81
CA ALA A 71 7.04 1.46 -13.57
C ALA A 71 6.24 1.01 -12.34
N ASP A 72 6.53 -0.18 -11.77
CA ASP A 72 5.75 -0.73 -10.66
C ASP A 72 5.88 0.08 -9.39
N PHE A 73 7.05 0.69 -9.16
CA PHE A 73 7.34 1.47 -7.96
C PHE A 73 7.74 2.89 -8.30
N LEU A 74 7.41 3.81 -7.40
CA LEU A 74 7.88 5.19 -7.44
C LEU A 74 9.06 5.37 -6.48
N PRO A 75 9.97 6.32 -6.73
CA PRO A 75 10.92 6.75 -5.72
C PRO A 75 10.17 7.41 -4.55
N LEU A 76 10.75 7.38 -3.36
CA LEU A 76 10.08 7.84 -2.14
C LEU A 76 9.55 9.29 -2.22
N PRO A 77 10.27 10.29 -2.77
CA PRO A 77 9.73 11.64 -2.95
C PRO A 77 8.54 11.71 -3.92
N GLY A 78 8.44 10.78 -4.88
CA GLY A 78 7.29 10.70 -5.79
C GLY A 78 6.06 10.06 -5.16
N ARG A 79 6.26 9.25 -4.10
CA ARG A 79 5.22 8.47 -3.44
C ARG A 79 4.46 9.24 -2.35
N SER A 80 5.06 10.28 -1.76
CA SER A 80 4.36 11.18 -0.83
C SER A 80 3.23 11.95 -1.51
N SER A 81 3.37 12.28 -2.79
CA SER A 81 2.37 13.01 -3.58
C SER A 81 1.21 12.13 -4.07
N SER A 82 1.42 10.83 -4.26
CA SER A 82 0.40 9.91 -4.79
C SER A 82 -0.64 9.46 -3.74
N SER A 83 -0.41 9.75 -2.46
CA SER A 83 -1.30 9.36 -1.34
C SER A 83 -2.43 10.37 -1.06
N GLY A 84 -2.53 11.43 -1.87
CA GLY A 84 -3.26 12.66 -1.57
C GLY A 84 -4.79 12.64 -1.55
N ASN A 85 -5.47 11.48 -1.53
CA ASN A 85 -6.94 11.45 -1.56
C ASN A 85 -7.62 10.47 -0.58
N SER A 86 -6.88 9.78 0.29
CA SER A 86 -7.45 8.74 1.18
C SER A 86 -7.15 8.93 2.68
N GLY A 87 -6.76 10.14 3.13
CA GLY A 87 -6.52 10.41 4.55
C GLY A 87 -5.25 9.76 5.14
N MET A 88 -4.39 9.17 4.31
CA MET A 88 -3.07 8.66 4.71
C MET A 88 -2.04 9.79 4.75
N THR A 89 -1.88 10.41 5.91
CA THR A 89 -0.76 11.34 6.15
C THR A 89 0.53 10.52 6.26
N SER A 90 1.50 10.80 5.38
CA SER A 90 2.88 10.32 5.53
C SER A 90 3.43 10.83 6.87
N TRP A 91 3.59 9.96 7.85
CA TRP A 91 4.22 10.31 9.12
C TRP A 91 5.70 10.64 8.89
N ARG A 92 6.10 11.85 9.27
CA ARG A 92 7.51 12.21 9.49
C ARG A 92 7.96 11.70 10.85
#